data_AF-A0A8C9XFX2-F1
#
_entry.id   AF-A0A8C9XFX2-F1
#
_cell.length_a   1.000
_cell.length_b   1.000
_cell.length_c   1.000
_cell.angle_alpha   90.00
_cell.angle_beta   90.00
_cell.angle_gamma   90.00
#
_symmetry.space_group_name_H-M   'P 1'
#
loop_
_entity.id
_entity.type
_entity.pdbx_description
1 polymer ?
#
loop_
_entity_poly.entity_id
_entity_poly.type
_entity_poly.pdbx_seq_one_letter_code
_entity_poly.pdbx_strand_id
1 'polypeptide(L)'
;MLHLDMYHLLVLLLLCSSGLQAEGEHTSRESFRLVGRPSRCAGTLKVKENGEWRPVYGVFYSDWNLKTAAAACRELDCGSAVSVEEREESSVRSVLWIRSDCVESGSTLRKCVVSGPPYSILDITCSDLLLQPNISVSSSMDGVSEAQQQGFQVFRGSTFNISCSIQPQYPGGSFQLTFTSSNSTHNSTHPAVNHSAHFLFPAAEPAHQGNYSCVYQLYIFSHNFSSESHLLSLTVSGKRTVYRFGKDDWSKLSRNDQLITCCFWTEAVTCYIAYSNQTYTKCLMARANNKVK
;
A
#
# COMPACT_ATOMS: atom_id res chain seq x y z
N MET A 1 -27.02 19.46 -31.11
CA MET A 1 -25.70 19.44 -30.43
C MET A 1 -25.66 20.66 -29.52
N LEU A 2 -25.42 20.49 -28.21
CA LEU A 2 -25.46 21.49 -27.10
C LEU A 2 -26.73 21.64 -26.23
N HIS A 3 -27.56 20.59 -26.02
CA HIS A 3 -28.71 20.69 -25.08
C HIS A 3 -28.66 19.72 -23.88
N LEU A 4 -27.69 18.80 -23.79
CA LEU A 4 -27.58 17.84 -22.67
C LEU A 4 -26.51 18.18 -21.61
N ASP A 5 -25.50 19.01 -21.93
CA ASP A 5 -24.53 19.51 -20.93
C ASP A 5 -25.19 20.40 -19.87
N MET A 6 -26.27 21.11 -20.24
CA MET A 6 -26.93 22.05 -19.35
C MET A 6 -27.65 21.36 -18.19
N TYR A 7 -28.22 20.16 -18.40
CA TYR A 7 -28.89 19.41 -17.32
C TYR A 7 -27.90 18.75 -16.36
N HIS A 8 -26.76 18.27 -16.86
CA HIS A 8 -25.68 17.73 -16.03
C HIS A 8 -25.05 18.80 -15.14
N LEU A 9 -24.81 19.99 -15.71
CA LEU A 9 -24.42 21.18 -14.95
C LEU A 9 -25.56 21.67 -14.04
N LEU A 10 -26.83 21.63 -14.45
CA LEU A 10 -27.94 22.06 -13.61
C LEU A 10 -28.08 21.17 -12.38
N VAL A 11 -27.95 19.85 -12.48
CA VAL A 11 -28.03 18.97 -11.30
C VAL A 11 -26.87 19.26 -10.34
N LEU A 12 -25.65 19.46 -10.85
CA LEU A 12 -24.50 19.85 -10.04
C LEU A 12 -24.61 21.28 -9.44
N LEU A 13 -25.21 22.23 -10.17
CA LEU A 13 -25.39 23.63 -9.75
C LEU A 13 -26.61 23.84 -8.82
N LEU A 14 -27.69 23.08 -9.01
CA LEU A 14 -28.87 23.08 -8.14
C LEU A 14 -28.53 22.50 -6.76
N LEU A 15 -27.58 21.58 -6.68
CA LEU A 15 -27.02 21.07 -5.42
C LEU A 15 -26.12 22.08 -4.68
N CYS A 16 -25.76 23.20 -5.32
CA CYS A 16 -24.88 24.23 -4.77
C CYS A 16 -25.61 25.54 -4.41
N SER A 17 -26.92 25.66 -4.72
CA SER A 17 -27.67 26.94 -4.62
C SER A 17 -28.69 27.02 -3.48
N SER A 18 -28.91 25.97 -2.68
CA SER A 18 -29.71 26.09 -1.45
C SER A 18 -28.84 26.55 -0.27
N GLY A 19 -28.47 27.83 -0.27
CA GLY A 19 -27.62 28.42 0.76
C GLY A 19 -27.90 29.90 0.98
N LEU A 20 -29.11 30.25 1.46
CA LEU A 20 -29.37 31.53 2.09
C LEU A 20 -30.13 31.31 3.40
N GLN A 21 -29.41 30.93 4.46
CA GLN A 21 -29.58 31.47 5.82
C GLN A 21 -28.43 30.98 6.72
N ALA A 22 -27.67 31.96 7.21
CA ALA A 22 -26.75 32.02 8.36
C ALA A 22 -26.31 30.75 9.15
N GLU A 23 -24.98 30.75 9.36
CA GLU A 23 -24.19 30.15 10.46
C GLU A 23 -24.03 28.62 10.53
N GLY A 24 -22.80 28.18 10.27
CA GLY A 24 -22.31 26.83 10.54
C GLY A 24 -21.47 26.27 9.40
N GLU A 25 -20.16 26.15 9.62
CA GLU A 25 -19.18 25.53 8.72
C GLU A 25 -19.52 24.04 8.51
N HIS A 26 -20.46 23.74 7.62
CA HIS A 26 -20.86 22.37 7.30
C HIS A 26 -20.12 21.90 6.05
N THR A 27 -18.99 21.23 6.29
CA THR A 27 -18.17 20.55 5.30
C THR A 27 -19.01 19.73 4.31
N SER A 28 -18.76 19.91 3.02
CA SER A 28 -19.36 19.22 1.87
C SER A 28 -19.21 17.68 1.84
N ARG A 29 -18.64 17.07 2.89
CA ARG A 29 -18.30 15.64 2.97
C ARG A 29 -19.49 14.69 3.23
N GLU A 30 -20.69 15.19 3.55
CA GLU A 30 -21.80 14.32 3.99
C GLU A 30 -22.89 14.05 2.93
N SER A 31 -22.78 14.59 1.72
CA SER A 31 -23.84 14.46 0.71
C SER A 31 -23.77 13.14 -0.07
N PHE A 32 -22.59 12.54 -0.26
CA PHE A 32 -22.39 11.34 -1.09
C PHE A 32 -21.67 10.21 -0.34
N ARG A 33 -21.96 8.95 -0.70
CA ARG A 33 -21.20 7.77 -0.24
C ARG A 33 -21.32 6.59 -1.21
N LEU A 34 -20.35 5.69 -1.17
CA LEU A 34 -20.43 4.37 -1.82
C LEU A 34 -20.79 3.31 -0.79
N VAL A 35 -21.71 2.40 -1.14
CA VAL A 35 -22.18 1.33 -0.25
C VAL A 35 -22.26 -0.01 -0.96
N GLY A 36 -22.24 -1.11 -0.19
CA GLY A 36 -22.51 -2.46 -0.72
C GLY A 36 -21.27 -3.21 -1.22
N ARG A 37 -20.08 -2.63 -1.12
CA ARG A 37 -18.81 -3.35 -1.26
C ARG A 37 -17.94 -3.17 -0.01
N PRO A 38 -16.92 -4.04 0.24
CA PRO A 38 -16.07 -3.98 1.44
C PRO A 38 -15.23 -2.71 1.64
N SER A 39 -15.30 -1.73 0.73
CA SER A 39 -14.55 -0.49 0.82
C SER A 39 -15.44 0.72 0.71
N ARG A 40 -15.04 1.79 1.42
CA ARG A 40 -15.68 3.11 1.34
C ARG A 40 -15.57 3.75 -0.05
N CYS A 41 -14.63 3.27 -0.87
CA CYS A 41 -14.28 3.80 -2.18
C CYS A 41 -14.74 2.89 -3.34
N ALA A 42 -15.60 1.91 -3.05
CA ALA A 42 -16.23 1.06 -4.06
C ALA A 42 -17.68 0.75 -3.70
N GLY A 43 -18.58 0.74 -4.69
CA GLY A 43 -19.96 0.28 -4.51
C GLY A 43 -20.99 1.19 -5.15
N THR A 44 -22.24 1.04 -4.72
CA THR A 44 -23.37 1.81 -5.25
C THR A 44 -23.33 3.24 -4.75
N LEU A 45 -23.39 4.19 -5.68
CA LEU A 45 -23.43 5.61 -5.33
C LEU A 45 -24.76 5.97 -4.69
N LYS A 46 -24.71 6.55 -3.48
CA LYS A 46 -25.87 7.09 -2.78
C LYS A 46 -25.67 8.55 -2.43
N VAL A 47 -26.76 9.30 -2.48
CA VAL A 47 -26.86 10.70 -2.04
C VAL A 47 -27.77 10.80 -0.81
N LYS A 48 -27.44 11.70 0.12
CA LYS A 48 -28.28 12.00 1.28
C LYS A 48 -29.27 13.10 0.91
N GLU A 49 -30.56 12.76 0.87
CA GLU A 49 -31.66 13.68 0.57
C GLU A 49 -32.68 13.61 1.73
N ASN A 50 -33.00 14.76 2.33
CA ASN A 50 -33.93 14.86 3.47
C ASN A 50 -33.61 13.90 4.64
N GLY A 51 -32.32 13.65 4.88
CA GLY A 51 -31.85 12.73 5.92
C GLY A 51 -31.84 11.25 5.52
N GLU A 52 -32.38 10.90 4.35
CA GLU A 52 -32.41 9.54 3.82
C GLU A 52 -31.34 9.31 2.76
N TRP A 53 -30.76 8.11 2.71
CA TRP A 53 -29.77 7.74 1.71
C TRP A 53 -30.42 7.06 0.50
N ARG A 54 -30.43 7.75 -0.63
CA ARG A 54 -31.06 7.30 -1.86
C ARG A 54 -30.03 6.90 -2.91
N PRO A 55 -30.24 5.80 -3.65
CA PRO A 55 -29.37 5.42 -4.76
C PRO A 55 -29.43 6.45 -5.89
N VAL A 56 -28.28 6.70 -6.50
CA VAL A 56 -28.18 7.47 -7.74
C VAL A 56 -28.36 6.50 -8.90
N TYR A 57 -29.36 6.80 -9.73
CA TYR A 57 -29.65 6.01 -10.92
C TYR A 57 -29.02 6.65 -12.15
N GLY A 58 -28.36 5.82 -12.97
CA GLY A 58 -28.09 6.15 -14.36
C GLY A 58 -29.42 6.16 -15.13
N VAL A 59 -29.56 7.10 -16.06
CA VAL A 59 -30.71 7.15 -16.97
C VAL A 59 -30.27 6.46 -18.27
N PHE A 60 -31.18 5.78 -18.95
CA PHE A 60 -30.89 5.25 -20.29
C PHE A 60 -30.48 6.42 -21.21
N TYR A 61 -29.30 6.33 -21.86
CA TYR A 61 -28.57 7.43 -22.56
C TYR A 61 -27.82 8.44 -21.68
N SER A 62 -27.67 8.21 -20.37
CA SER A 62 -26.79 9.03 -19.53
C SER A 62 -25.32 8.72 -19.82
N ASP A 63 -24.51 9.76 -20.00
CA ASP A 63 -23.07 9.64 -20.27
C ASP A 63 -22.27 9.39 -18.99
N TRP A 64 -22.76 8.51 -18.10
CA TRP A 64 -21.98 8.08 -16.94
C TRP A 64 -20.75 7.33 -17.45
N ASN A 65 -19.64 8.04 -17.42
CA ASN A 65 -18.35 7.58 -17.90
C ASN A 65 -17.28 7.84 -16.83
N LEU A 66 -16.06 7.41 -17.11
CA LEU A 66 -14.93 7.59 -16.18
C LEU A 66 -14.71 9.05 -15.78
N LYS A 67 -15.06 10.03 -16.63
CA LYS A 67 -14.93 11.46 -16.29
C LYS A 67 -15.93 11.88 -15.20
N THR A 68 -17.19 11.47 -15.32
CA THR A 68 -18.21 11.73 -14.30
C THR A 68 -17.93 11.01 -12.99
N ALA A 69 -17.48 9.75 -13.06
CA ALA A 69 -17.08 8.99 -11.87
C ALA A 69 -15.83 9.57 -11.19
N ALA A 70 -14.89 10.15 -11.94
CA ALA A 70 -13.72 10.79 -11.37
C ALA A 70 -14.09 12.00 -10.48
N ALA A 71 -15.18 12.71 -10.80
CA ALA A 71 -15.69 13.77 -9.93
C ALA A 71 -16.24 13.18 -8.63
N ALA A 72 -17.02 12.10 -8.69
CA ALA A 72 -17.52 11.42 -7.49
C ALA A 72 -16.39 10.86 -6.62
N CYS A 73 -15.37 10.23 -7.22
CA CYS A 73 -14.21 9.70 -6.48
C CYS A 73 -13.39 10.82 -5.80
N ARG A 74 -13.34 12.01 -6.39
CA ARG A 74 -12.68 13.19 -5.80
C ARG A 74 -13.46 13.74 -4.61
N GLU A 75 -14.78 13.88 -4.72
CA GLU A 75 -15.65 14.34 -3.61
C GLU A 75 -15.60 13.38 -2.41
N LEU A 76 -15.42 12.09 -2.68
CA LEU A 76 -15.33 11.04 -1.66
C LEU A 76 -13.92 10.86 -1.07
N ASP A 77 -12.93 11.62 -1.55
CA ASP A 77 -11.52 11.48 -1.15
C ASP A 77 -11.02 10.02 -1.32
N CYS A 78 -11.27 9.51 -2.53
CA CYS A 78 -11.01 8.14 -2.97
C CYS A 78 -10.13 8.09 -4.24
N GLY A 79 -9.50 9.20 -4.61
CA GLY A 79 -8.62 9.29 -5.78
C GLY A 79 -9.35 9.37 -7.12
N SER A 80 -8.84 8.65 -8.13
CA SER A 80 -9.34 8.64 -9.51
C SER A 80 -10.39 7.55 -9.73
N ALA A 81 -11.25 7.67 -10.74
CA ALA A 81 -12.16 6.59 -11.12
C ALA A 81 -11.43 5.44 -11.83
N VAL A 82 -11.76 4.21 -11.45
CA VAL A 82 -11.23 2.97 -12.03
C VAL A 82 -12.29 2.29 -12.89
N SER A 83 -13.53 2.23 -12.43
CA SER A 83 -14.63 1.67 -13.21
C SER A 83 -15.98 2.28 -12.87
N VAL A 84 -16.88 2.17 -13.85
CA VAL A 84 -18.29 2.51 -13.75
C VAL A 84 -19.05 1.30 -14.29
N GLU A 85 -19.87 0.70 -13.45
CA GLU A 85 -20.71 -0.45 -13.80
C GLU A 85 -22.17 -0.04 -13.64
N GLU A 86 -22.95 -0.27 -14.69
CA GLU A 86 -24.40 -0.15 -14.62
C GLU A 86 -25.01 -1.52 -14.36
N ARG A 87 -25.79 -1.63 -13.28
CA ARG A 87 -26.52 -2.83 -12.94
C ARG A 87 -28.01 -2.59 -13.12
N GLU A 88 -28.68 -3.48 -13.85
CA GLU A 88 -30.13 -3.40 -14.00
C GLU A 88 -30.84 -3.67 -12.66
N GLU A 89 -31.81 -2.83 -12.31
CA GLU A 89 -32.66 -3.09 -11.16
C GLU A 89 -33.74 -4.11 -11.53
N SER A 90 -33.53 -5.36 -11.12
CA SER A 90 -34.37 -6.52 -11.46
C SER A 90 -35.86 -6.38 -11.12
N SER A 91 -36.23 -5.44 -10.22
CA SER A 91 -37.62 -5.18 -9.83
C SER A 91 -38.37 -4.24 -10.78
N VAL A 92 -37.72 -3.65 -11.78
CA VAL A 92 -38.34 -2.67 -12.69
C VAL A 92 -38.64 -3.30 -14.05
N ARG A 93 -39.88 -3.12 -14.51
CA ARG A 93 -40.31 -3.60 -15.83
C ARG A 93 -39.61 -2.81 -16.93
N SER A 94 -39.06 -3.50 -17.93
CA SER A 94 -38.39 -2.85 -19.06
C SER A 94 -39.34 -1.89 -19.78
N VAL A 95 -38.82 -0.71 -20.13
CA VAL A 95 -39.55 0.31 -20.89
C VAL A 95 -39.11 0.24 -22.36
N LEU A 96 -40.07 0.50 -23.26
CA LEU A 96 -39.84 0.54 -24.71
C LEU A 96 -39.57 1.97 -25.14
N TRP A 97 -38.50 2.17 -25.91
CA TRP A 97 -38.08 3.46 -26.42
C TRP A 97 -37.90 3.39 -27.93
N ILE A 98 -38.01 4.52 -28.63
CA ILE A 98 -37.68 4.63 -30.05
C ILE A 98 -36.41 5.46 -30.18
N ARG A 99 -35.39 4.88 -30.81
CA ARG A 99 -34.14 5.57 -31.15
C ARG A 99 -34.37 6.57 -32.29
N SER A 100 -34.26 7.86 -32.01
CA SER A 100 -34.44 8.91 -33.03
C SER A 100 -33.36 8.86 -34.11
N ASP A 101 -32.10 8.62 -33.73
CA ASP A 101 -30.96 8.45 -34.64
C ASP A 101 -31.16 7.30 -35.64
N CYS A 102 -31.80 6.22 -35.20
CA CYS A 102 -32.19 5.09 -36.04
C CYS A 102 -33.28 5.48 -37.06
N VAL A 103 -34.29 6.24 -36.62
CA VAL A 103 -35.36 6.73 -37.50
C VAL A 103 -34.81 7.72 -38.53
N GLU A 104 -33.94 8.64 -38.10
CA GLU A 104 -33.25 9.61 -38.95
C GLU A 104 -32.35 8.94 -40.00
N SER A 105 -31.80 7.77 -39.70
CA SER A 105 -31.01 6.95 -40.62
C SER A 105 -31.85 6.20 -41.68
N GLY A 106 -33.17 6.40 -41.72
CA GLY A 106 -34.08 5.79 -42.71
C GLY A 106 -34.53 4.37 -42.39
N SER A 107 -34.32 3.88 -41.16
CA SER A 107 -34.81 2.56 -40.73
C SER A 107 -36.32 2.57 -40.45
N THR A 108 -36.97 1.40 -40.54
CA THR A 108 -38.39 1.29 -40.20
C THR A 108 -38.62 1.44 -38.71
N LEU A 109 -39.69 2.14 -38.31
CA LEU A 109 -39.97 2.50 -36.91
C LEU A 109 -39.88 1.31 -35.93
N ARG A 110 -40.39 0.13 -36.35
CA ARG A 110 -40.36 -1.10 -35.56
C ARG A 110 -38.93 -1.58 -35.26
N LYS A 111 -37.98 -1.37 -36.16
CA LYS A 111 -36.56 -1.75 -35.98
C LYS A 111 -35.82 -0.78 -35.05
N CYS A 112 -36.39 0.39 -34.79
CA CYS A 112 -35.83 1.39 -33.89
C CYS A 112 -36.38 1.28 -32.46
N VAL A 113 -37.27 0.32 -32.20
CA VAL A 113 -37.78 0.04 -30.85
C VAL A 113 -36.70 -0.72 -30.07
N VAL A 114 -36.29 -0.15 -28.95
CA VAL A 114 -35.31 -0.75 -28.03
C VAL A 114 -36.00 -0.96 -26.68
N SER A 115 -35.76 -2.12 -26.06
CA SER A 115 -36.18 -2.42 -24.70
C SER A 115 -35.00 -2.29 -23.75
N GLY A 116 -35.18 -1.58 -22.64
CA GLY A 116 -34.20 -1.49 -21.57
C GLY A 116 -34.83 -1.03 -20.26
N PRO A 117 -34.11 -1.13 -19.13
CA PRO A 117 -34.58 -0.54 -17.89
C PRO A 117 -34.62 1.00 -18.02
N PRO A 118 -35.61 1.67 -17.41
CA PRO A 118 -35.65 3.14 -17.41
C PRO A 118 -34.55 3.75 -16.52
N TYR A 119 -34.03 2.97 -15.57
CA TYR A 119 -33.02 3.36 -14.58
C TYR A 119 -32.02 2.20 -14.34
N SER A 120 -30.73 2.52 -14.27
CA SER A 120 -29.66 1.58 -13.91
C SER A 120 -29.08 1.97 -12.54
N ILE A 121 -28.81 1.00 -11.67
CA ILE A 121 -28.04 1.26 -10.44
C ILE A 121 -26.58 1.47 -10.82
N LEU A 122 -25.98 2.54 -10.33
CA LEU A 122 -24.61 2.91 -10.63
C LEU A 122 -23.64 2.41 -9.55
N ASP A 123 -22.76 1.48 -9.92
CA ASP A 123 -21.62 1.05 -9.12
C ASP A 123 -20.36 1.78 -9.60
N ILE A 124 -19.65 2.44 -8.67
CA ILE A 124 -18.39 3.14 -8.95
C ILE A 124 -17.27 2.46 -8.16
N THR A 125 -16.11 2.29 -8.80
CA THR A 125 -14.86 1.89 -8.14
C THR A 125 -13.81 2.98 -8.33
N CYS A 126 -13.22 3.46 -7.25
CA CYS A 126 -12.17 4.49 -7.27
C CYS A 126 -10.77 3.87 -7.02
N SER A 127 -9.71 4.64 -7.25
CA SER A 127 -8.31 4.16 -7.26
C SER A 127 -7.69 4.04 -5.87
N ASP A 128 -8.13 4.86 -4.92
CA ASP A 128 -7.52 4.94 -3.59
C ASP A 128 -8.10 3.88 -2.64
N LEU A 129 -7.98 2.62 -3.06
CA LEU A 129 -8.41 1.45 -2.29
C LEU A 129 -7.30 0.87 -1.42
N LEU A 130 -6.04 1.21 -1.66
CA LEU A 130 -4.90 0.52 -1.05
C LEU A 130 -4.01 1.51 -0.31
N LEU A 131 -4.10 1.48 1.02
CA LEU A 131 -3.13 2.17 1.87
C LEU A 131 -1.71 1.72 1.54
N GLN A 132 -0.74 2.62 1.73
CA GLN A 132 0.66 2.28 1.56
C GLN A 132 1.03 1.10 2.50
N PRO A 133 1.60 0.00 1.98
CA PRO A 133 2.02 -1.10 2.81
C PRO A 133 3.23 -0.70 3.66
N ASN A 134 3.27 -1.20 4.88
CA ASN A 134 4.41 -1.05 5.78
C ASN A 134 5.44 -2.14 5.50
N ILE A 135 6.71 -1.74 5.47
CA ILE A 135 7.86 -2.63 5.32
C ILE A 135 8.71 -2.54 6.59
N SER A 136 9.07 -3.68 7.16
CA SER A 136 9.87 -3.76 8.38
C SER A 136 10.90 -4.88 8.32
N VAL A 137 11.97 -4.74 9.11
CA VAL A 137 13.00 -5.78 9.27
C VAL A 137 12.96 -6.29 10.69
N SER A 138 12.99 -7.61 10.84
CA SER A 138 13.12 -8.29 12.13
C SER A 138 14.27 -9.29 12.08
N SER A 139 14.93 -9.51 13.21
CA SER A 139 16.02 -10.48 13.37
C SER A 139 15.76 -11.33 14.61
N SER A 140 16.15 -12.60 14.56
CA SER A 140 15.98 -13.56 15.66
C SER A 140 16.96 -13.35 16.82
N MET A 141 18.06 -12.64 16.57
CA MET A 141 19.06 -12.20 17.56
C MET A 141 19.10 -10.68 17.52
N ASP A 142 19.37 -9.98 18.64
CA ASP A 142 19.46 -8.50 18.80
C ASP A 142 20.55 -7.81 17.93
N GLY A 143 20.54 -8.13 16.64
CA GLY A 143 21.50 -7.80 15.61
C GLY A 143 20.99 -6.75 14.63
N VAL A 144 19.78 -6.24 14.84
CA VAL A 144 19.23 -5.10 14.10
C VAL A 144 19.35 -3.88 14.98
N SER A 145 20.24 -2.96 14.62
CA SER A 145 20.29 -1.62 15.20
C SER A 145 19.64 -0.65 14.23
N GLU A 146 18.63 0.09 14.70
CA GLU A 146 18.17 1.30 14.01
C GLU A 146 19.32 2.31 14.04
N ALA A 147 19.97 2.52 12.89
CA ALA A 147 20.94 3.59 12.77
C ALA A 147 20.17 4.91 12.75
N GLN A 148 20.64 5.87 13.55
CA GLN A 148 19.96 7.11 13.97
C GLN A 148 19.49 8.09 12.88
N GLN A 149 19.38 7.69 11.60
CA GLN A 149 18.71 8.55 10.62
C GLN A 149 18.02 7.92 9.40
N GLN A 150 18.37 6.75 8.84
CA GLN A 150 17.64 6.29 7.63
C GLN A 150 17.96 4.86 7.13
N GLY A 151 18.06 3.86 8.01
CA GLY A 151 18.24 2.49 7.54
C GLY A 151 18.41 1.43 8.62
N PHE A 152 18.09 0.19 8.25
CA PHE A 152 18.29 -0.99 9.09
C PHE A 152 19.68 -1.56 8.85
N GLN A 153 20.34 -1.99 9.92
CA GLN A 153 21.65 -2.62 9.86
C GLN A 153 21.54 -4.08 10.31
N VAL A 154 22.00 -5.02 9.49
CA VAL A 154 22.04 -6.45 9.83
C VAL A 154 23.47 -6.97 9.80
N PHE A 155 23.87 -7.79 10.76
CA PHE A 155 25.21 -8.37 10.78
C PHE A 155 25.33 -9.54 9.79
N ARG A 156 26.47 -9.65 9.13
CA ARG A 156 26.78 -10.74 8.19
C ARG A 156 26.62 -12.11 8.84
N GLY A 157 25.94 -13.02 8.16
CA GLY A 157 25.65 -14.37 8.63
C GLY A 157 24.48 -14.48 9.61
N SER A 158 23.84 -13.36 9.97
CA SER A 158 22.60 -13.38 10.78
C SER A 158 21.42 -13.78 9.91
N THR A 159 20.46 -14.48 10.50
CA THR A 159 19.13 -14.67 9.90
C THR A 159 18.27 -13.44 10.18
N PHE A 160 17.71 -12.86 9.12
CA PHE A 160 16.76 -11.76 9.23
C PHE A 160 15.55 -12.01 8.33
N ASN A 161 14.46 -11.32 8.63
CA ASN A 161 13.19 -11.43 7.93
C ASN A 161 12.69 -10.03 7.56
N ILE A 162 12.38 -9.84 6.29
CA ILE A 162 11.71 -8.63 5.82
C ILE A 162 10.21 -8.92 5.79
N SER A 163 9.44 -8.10 6.48
CA SER A 163 7.99 -8.26 6.60
C SER A 163 7.29 -7.12 5.90
N CYS A 164 6.43 -7.43 4.94
CA CYS A 164 5.49 -6.49 4.36
C CYS A 164 4.13 -6.69 5.03
N SER A 165 3.44 -5.61 5.38
CA SER A 165 2.10 -5.68 5.98
C SER A 165 1.23 -4.52 5.49
N ILE A 166 -0.08 -4.70 5.47
CA ILE A 166 -1.04 -3.65 5.11
C ILE A 166 -2.21 -3.67 6.08
N GLN A 167 -2.84 -2.51 6.29
CA GLN A 167 -4.08 -2.44 7.05
C GLN A 167 -5.16 -3.28 6.32
N PRO A 168 -5.86 -4.19 7.01
CA PRO A 168 -6.90 -5.03 6.41
C PRO A 168 -8.03 -4.19 5.80
N GLN A 169 -8.15 -4.25 4.48
CA GLN A 169 -9.28 -3.67 3.73
C GLN A 169 -10.00 -4.72 2.87
N TYR A 170 -9.25 -5.69 2.35
CA TYR A 170 -9.78 -6.76 1.51
C TYR A 170 -9.08 -8.07 1.83
N PRO A 171 -9.79 -9.21 1.73
CA PRO A 171 -9.18 -10.51 1.87
C PRO A 171 -8.27 -10.82 0.68
N GLY A 172 -7.15 -11.49 0.94
CA GLY A 172 -6.24 -12.00 -0.09
C GLY A 172 -5.16 -11.01 -0.51
N GLY A 173 -4.68 -11.14 -1.75
CA GLY A 173 -3.57 -10.37 -2.32
C GLY A 173 -2.20 -11.04 -2.20
N SER A 174 -1.19 -10.38 -2.75
CA SER A 174 0.21 -10.81 -2.67
C SER A 174 1.12 -9.62 -2.45
N PHE A 175 2.24 -9.86 -1.78
CA PHE A 175 3.31 -8.89 -1.66
C PHE A 175 4.47 -9.32 -2.55
N GLN A 176 4.93 -8.39 -3.38
CA GLN A 176 6.14 -8.49 -4.15
C GLN A 176 7.22 -7.64 -3.48
N LEU A 177 8.24 -8.29 -2.90
CA LEU A 177 9.43 -7.62 -2.41
C LEU A 177 10.37 -7.39 -3.59
N THR A 178 10.71 -6.13 -3.82
CA THR A 178 11.70 -5.73 -4.82
C THR A 178 12.89 -5.13 -4.10
N PHE A 179 14.10 -5.57 -4.42
CA PHE A 179 15.30 -4.96 -3.89
C PHE A 179 16.38 -4.82 -4.93
N THR A 180 17.12 -3.72 -4.84
CA THR A 180 18.20 -3.40 -5.79
C THR A 180 19.53 -3.47 -5.06
N SER A 181 20.38 -4.41 -5.49
CA SER A 181 21.72 -4.64 -4.94
C SER A 181 22.76 -4.53 -6.04
N SER A 182 23.75 -3.65 -5.86
CA SER A 182 24.90 -3.51 -6.77
C SER A 182 24.55 -3.51 -8.27
N ASN A 183 23.47 -2.80 -8.64
CA ASN A 183 22.89 -2.68 -10.00
C ASN A 183 22.07 -3.87 -10.52
N SER A 184 21.82 -4.90 -9.72
CA SER A 184 20.87 -5.99 -10.03
C SER A 184 19.59 -5.80 -9.23
N THR A 185 18.44 -5.92 -9.90
CA THR A 185 17.12 -5.87 -9.24
C THR A 185 16.62 -7.30 -9.06
N HIS A 186 16.27 -7.62 -7.82
CA HIS A 186 15.70 -8.90 -7.45
C HIS A 186 14.24 -8.69 -7.03
N ASN A 187 13.38 -9.61 -7.46
CA ASN A 187 11.97 -9.61 -7.09
C ASN A 187 11.57 -10.98 -6.54
N SER A 188 10.67 -10.98 -5.58
CA SER A 188 10.10 -12.20 -4.99
C SER A 188 8.68 -11.92 -4.55
N THR A 189 7.76 -12.84 -4.81
CA THR A 189 6.34 -12.65 -4.51
C THR A 189 5.86 -13.73 -3.56
N HIS A 190 5.20 -13.32 -2.47
CA HIS A 190 4.55 -14.20 -1.52
C HIS A 190 3.06 -13.82 -1.37
N PRO A 191 2.17 -14.79 -1.16
CA PRO A 191 0.77 -14.49 -0.86
C PRO A 191 0.64 -13.77 0.48
N ALA A 192 -0.34 -12.88 0.59
CA ALA A 192 -0.66 -12.21 1.83
C ALA A 192 -1.41 -13.18 2.76
N VAL A 193 -0.76 -13.59 3.86
CA VAL A 193 -1.35 -14.39 4.93
C VAL A 193 -1.58 -13.47 6.11
N ASN A 194 -2.84 -13.31 6.53
CA ASN A 194 -3.22 -12.35 7.57
C ASN A 194 -2.78 -10.90 7.25
N HIS A 195 -2.92 -10.50 5.97
CA HIS A 195 -2.53 -9.17 5.47
C HIS A 195 -1.04 -8.85 5.61
N SER A 196 -0.19 -9.88 5.80
CA SER A 196 1.25 -9.76 5.81
C SER A 196 1.93 -10.84 4.98
N ALA A 197 3.18 -10.59 4.60
CA ALA A 197 4.07 -11.57 4.00
C ALA A 197 5.47 -11.40 4.58
N HIS A 198 6.17 -12.52 4.72
CA HIS A 198 7.47 -12.60 5.37
C HIS A 198 8.49 -13.23 4.42
N PHE A 199 9.62 -12.54 4.23
CA PHE A 199 10.69 -12.92 3.33
C PHE A 199 11.93 -13.27 4.17
N LEU A 200 12.20 -14.57 4.30
CA LEU A 200 13.27 -15.09 5.13
C LEU A 200 14.62 -15.06 4.40
N PHE A 201 15.61 -14.46 5.04
CA PHE A 201 17.01 -14.49 4.61
C PHE A 201 17.83 -15.26 5.65
N PRO A 202 18.17 -16.54 5.39
CA PRO A 202 18.86 -17.40 6.37
C PRO A 202 20.23 -16.87 6.79
N ALA A 203 20.96 -16.22 5.87
CA ALA A 203 22.26 -15.63 6.13
C ALA A 203 22.40 -14.29 5.40
N ALA A 204 22.72 -13.23 6.15
CA ALA A 204 23.02 -11.93 5.58
C ALA A 204 24.38 -11.94 4.85
N GLU A 205 24.36 -11.51 3.59
CA GLU A 205 25.53 -11.43 2.70
C GLU A 205 25.67 -10.01 2.15
N PRO A 206 26.87 -9.58 1.73
CA PRO A 206 27.05 -8.25 1.13
C PRO A 206 26.13 -7.99 -0.07
N ALA A 207 25.74 -9.05 -0.80
CA ALA A 207 24.79 -8.96 -1.91
C ALA A 207 23.35 -8.63 -1.49
N HIS A 208 22.99 -8.70 -0.21
CA HIS A 208 21.69 -8.28 0.29
C HIS A 208 21.64 -6.80 0.70
N GLN A 209 22.73 -6.05 0.56
CA GLN A 209 22.76 -4.62 0.85
C GLN A 209 22.09 -3.82 -0.27
N GLY A 210 21.22 -2.87 0.08
CA GLY A 210 20.53 -2.04 -0.91
C GLY A 210 19.22 -1.46 -0.41
N ASN A 211 18.38 -1.04 -1.36
CA ASN A 211 17.07 -0.48 -1.09
C ASN A 211 15.99 -1.51 -1.42
N TYR A 212 15.00 -1.61 -0.53
CA TYR A 212 13.89 -2.55 -0.60
C TYR A 212 12.58 -1.78 -0.70
N SER A 213 11.65 -2.26 -1.51
CA SER A 213 10.25 -1.85 -1.53
C SER A 213 9.32 -3.05 -1.57
N CYS A 214 8.17 -2.93 -0.93
CA CYS A 214 7.08 -3.89 -1.00
C CYS A 214 5.98 -3.34 -1.91
N VAL A 215 5.65 -4.07 -2.97
CA VAL A 215 4.49 -3.79 -3.81
C VAL A 215 3.38 -4.77 -3.44
N TYR A 216 2.29 -4.27 -2.88
CA TYR A 216 1.09 -5.05 -2.61
C TYR A 216 0.21 -5.09 -3.86
N GLN A 217 -0.15 -6.28 -4.32
CA GLN A 217 -0.99 -6.52 -5.49
C GLN A 217 -2.29 -7.18 -5.06
N LEU A 218 -3.41 -6.65 -5.56
CA LEU A 218 -4.74 -7.15 -5.24
C LEU A 218 -5.60 -7.21 -6.50
N TYR A 219 -6.27 -8.34 -6.72
CA TYR A 219 -7.26 -8.50 -7.77
C TYR A 219 -8.65 -8.57 -7.16
N ILE A 220 -9.42 -7.50 -7.29
CA ILE A 220 -10.79 -7.37 -6.77
C ILE A 220 -11.65 -6.66 -7.80
N PHE A 221 -12.94 -6.99 -7.86
CA PHE A 221 -13.89 -6.39 -8.81
C PHE A 221 -13.43 -6.46 -10.28
N SER A 222 -12.74 -7.54 -10.67
CA SER A 222 -12.17 -7.71 -12.01
C SER A 222 -11.08 -6.69 -12.40
N HIS A 223 -10.54 -5.96 -11.43
CA HIS A 223 -9.47 -4.98 -11.63
C HIS A 223 -8.25 -5.31 -10.77
N ASN A 224 -7.07 -5.01 -11.33
CA ASN A 224 -5.80 -5.11 -10.61
C ASN A 224 -5.49 -3.77 -9.94
N PHE A 225 -5.20 -3.83 -8.64
CA PHE A 225 -4.76 -2.70 -7.84
C PHE A 225 -3.37 -2.99 -7.30
N SER A 226 -2.54 -1.95 -7.23
CA SER A 226 -1.22 -2.04 -6.64
C SER A 226 -0.90 -0.82 -5.80
N SER A 227 -0.22 -1.03 -4.68
CA SER A 227 0.33 0.05 -3.84
C SER A 227 1.76 -0.30 -3.44
N GLU A 228 2.62 0.71 -3.34
CA GLU A 228 4.05 0.54 -3.06
C GLU A 228 4.43 1.20 -1.73
N SER A 229 5.24 0.50 -0.93
CA SER A 229 5.76 0.99 0.34
C SER A 229 6.75 2.14 0.16
N HIS A 230 7.09 2.81 1.25
CA HIS A 230 8.31 3.61 1.30
C HIS A 230 9.55 2.72 1.06
N LEU A 231 10.66 3.34 0.66
CA LEU A 231 11.94 2.65 0.48
C LEU A 231 12.60 2.35 1.82
N LEU A 232 13.02 1.10 2.01
CA LEU A 232 13.78 0.64 3.15
C LEU A 232 15.23 0.41 2.76
N SER A 233 16.15 1.19 3.31
CA SER A 233 17.58 1.03 3.10
C SER A 233 18.15 0.03 4.10
N LEU A 234 18.77 -1.05 3.61
CA LEU A 234 19.39 -2.10 4.41
C LEU A 234 20.90 -2.12 4.19
N THR A 235 21.66 -2.07 5.29
CA THR A 235 23.13 -2.20 5.27
C THR A 235 23.55 -3.52 5.88
N VAL A 236 24.47 -4.24 5.22
CA VAL A 236 25.02 -5.49 5.75
C VAL A 236 26.38 -5.22 6.37
N SER A 237 26.41 -5.35 7.68
CA SER A 237 27.53 -5.06 8.54
C SER A 237 28.44 -6.26 8.76
N GLY A 238 29.71 -6.01 9.12
CA GLY A 238 30.64 -7.09 9.46
C GLY A 238 30.13 -7.95 10.60
N LYS A 239 30.60 -9.19 10.74
CA LYS A 239 30.13 -10.09 11.79
C LYS A 239 30.35 -9.46 13.17
N ARG A 240 29.35 -9.56 14.05
CA ARG A 240 29.51 -9.25 15.48
C ARG A 240 30.16 -10.45 16.15
N THR A 241 31.35 -10.26 16.71
CA THR A 241 32.08 -11.33 17.39
C THR A 241 32.41 -10.90 18.82
N VAL A 242 31.99 -11.70 19.80
CA VAL A 242 32.28 -11.48 21.22
C VAL A 242 33.41 -12.43 21.61
N TYR A 243 34.52 -11.90 22.11
CA TYR A 243 35.66 -12.67 22.59
C TYR A 243 35.74 -12.59 24.12
N ARG A 244 35.71 -13.74 24.78
CA ARG A 244 35.92 -13.86 26.23
C ARG A 244 37.36 -14.27 26.51
N PHE A 245 38.03 -13.48 27.33
CA PHE A 245 39.40 -13.74 27.74
C PHE A 245 39.50 -15.06 28.53
N GLY A 246 40.50 -15.89 28.23
CA GLY A 246 40.72 -17.20 28.87
C GLY A 246 39.82 -18.35 28.40
N LYS A 247 38.78 -18.10 27.59
CA LYS A 247 37.86 -19.14 27.08
C LYS A 247 37.93 -19.32 25.56
N ASP A 248 38.03 -18.22 24.83
CA ASP A 248 37.97 -18.26 23.37
C ASP A 248 39.38 -18.25 22.76
N ASP A 249 39.53 -18.88 21.59
CA ASP A 249 40.78 -18.90 20.85
C ASP A 249 40.99 -17.57 20.10
N TRP A 250 41.82 -16.70 20.68
CA TRP A 250 42.16 -15.38 20.17
C TRP A 250 43.00 -15.41 18.88
N SER A 251 43.45 -16.57 18.40
CA SER A 251 44.08 -16.69 17.07
C SER A 251 43.10 -16.46 15.92
N LYS A 252 41.79 -16.64 16.17
CA LYS A 252 40.71 -16.45 15.19
C LYS A 252 40.17 -15.02 15.13
N LEU A 253 40.80 -14.07 15.83
CA LEU A 253 40.42 -12.65 15.83
C LEU A 253 40.56 -12.07 14.41
N SER A 254 39.45 -11.63 13.81
CA SER A 254 39.44 -11.07 12.46
C SER A 254 39.36 -9.55 12.50
N ARG A 255 40.16 -8.87 11.66
CA ARG A 255 40.05 -7.42 11.46
C ARG A 255 38.74 -7.01 10.77
N ASN A 256 38.05 -7.95 10.12
CA ASN A 256 36.80 -7.71 9.40
C ASN A 256 35.56 -7.76 10.31
N ASP A 257 35.71 -8.05 11.60
CA ASP A 257 34.61 -8.02 12.56
C ASP A 257 34.33 -6.58 12.98
N GLN A 258 33.07 -6.14 12.80
CA GLN A 258 32.73 -4.72 12.95
C GLN A 258 32.49 -4.33 14.41
N LEU A 259 31.98 -5.26 15.21
CA LEU A 259 31.84 -5.11 16.65
C LEU A 259 32.59 -6.24 17.36
N ILE A 260 33.63 -5.86 18.10
CA ILE A 260 34.40 -6.76 18.95
C ILE A 260 34.11 -6.35 20.39
N THR A 261 33.49 -7.25 21.16
CA THR A 261 33.36 -7.07 22.61
C THR A 261 34.41 -7.96 23.28
N CYS A 262 35.34 -7.34 24.00
CA CYS A 262 36.39 -8.02 24.75
C CYS A 262 36.08 -7.89 26.25
N CYS A 263 35.77 -9.01 26.90
CA CYS A 263 35.50 -9.06 28.34
C CYS A 263 36.70 -9.64 29.10
N PHE A 264 37.17 -8.91 30.12
CA PHE A 264 38.27 -9.29 30.99
C PHE A 264 37.74 -9.76 32.34
N TRP A 265 38.32 -10.85 32.84
CA TRP A 265 38.15 -11.27 34.23
C TRP A 265 39.35 -10.77 35.01
N THR A 266 39.22 -9.59 35.60
CA THR A 266 39.90 -9.27 36.86
C THR A 266 38.84 -9.33 37.97
N GLU A 267 39.17 -9.04 39.24
CA GLU A 267 38.23 -9.14 40.38
C GLU A 267 36.88 -8.40 40.19
N ALA A 268 36.75 -7.57 39.14
CA ALA A 268 35.49 -7.17 38.51
C ALA A 268 35.49 -7.45 36.98
N VAL A 269 34.36 -7.88 36.42
CA VAL A 269 34.23 -8.11 34.96
C VAL A 269 34.15 -6.78 34.23
N THR A 270 35.25 -6.39 33.58
CA THR A 270 35.27 -5.19 32.71
C THR A 270 35.10 -5.62 31.26
N CYS A 271 33.96 -5.30 30.65
CA CYS A 271 33.71 -5.53 29.23
C CYS A 271 33.90 -4.23 28.44
N TYR A 272 34.73 -4.27 27.40
CA TYR A 272 34.87 -3.19 26.44
C TYR A 272 34.07 -3.56 25.19
N ILE A 273 33.02 -2.78 24.89
CA ILE A 273 32.26 -2.86 23.64
C ILE A 273 32.86 -1.84 22.68
N ALA A 274 33.21 -2.22 21.46
CA ALA A 274 33.70 -1.23 20.51
C ALA A 274 33.43 -1.53 19.04
N TYR A 275 33.39 -0.44 18.28
CA TYR A 275 33.12 -0.37 16.86
C TYR A 275 34.41 -0.03 16.11
N SER A 276 34.84 -0.87 15.16
CA SER A 276 35.97 -0.64 14.22
C SER A 276 37.43 -0.74 14.73
N ASN A 277 38.36 -0.67 13.75
CA ASN A 277 39.80 -0.96 13.73
C ASN A 277 40.64 -0.55 14.95
N GLN A 278 40.31 0.54 15.64
CA GLN A 278 41.06 0.99 16.83
C GLN A 278 40.99 -0.01 18.00
N THR A 279 39.99 -0.89 18.00
CA THR A 279 39.74 -1.81 19.12
C THR A 279 40.34 -3.19 18.92
N TYR A 280 40.50 -3.63 17.66
CA TYR A 280 41.34 -4.79 17.35
C TYR A 280 42.74 -4.61 17.95
N THR A 281 43.29 -3.40 17.85
CA THR A 281 44.57 -3.02 18.46
C THR A 281 44.50 -3.02 19.99
N LYS A 282 43.42 -2.52 20.61
CA LYS A 282 43.25 -2.54 22.09
C LYS A 282 43.10 -3.97 22.63
N CYS A 283 42.32 -4.83 21.98
CA CYS A 283 42.15 -6.23 22.36
C CYS A 283 43.47 -7.02 22.17
N LEU A 284 44.25 -6.73 21.12
CA LEU A 284 45.60 -7.28 20.96
C LEU A 284 46.59 -6.77 22.01
N MET A 285 46.57 -5.47 22.34
CA MET A 285 47.42 -4.91 23.40
C MET A 285 47.08 -5.51 24.77
N ALA A 286 45.79 -5.71 25.07
CA ALA A 286 45.37 -6.37 26.29
C ALA A 286 45.77 -7.86 26.33
N ARG A 287 45.71 -8.57 25.19
CA ARG A 287 46.26 -9.94 25.05
C ARG A 287 47.76 -10.00 25.32
N ALA A 288 48.51 -8.98 24.89
CA ALA A 288 49.95 -8.90 25.15
C ALA A 288 50.24 -8.58 26.63
N ASN A 289 49.47 -7.67 27.24
CA ASN A 289 49.69 -7.24 28.62
C ASN A 289 49.30 -8.31 29.66
N ASN A 290 48.23 -9.10 29.45
CA ASN A 290 47.87 -10.23 30.35
C ASN A 290 48.62 -11.54 30.04
N LYS A 291 49.62 -11.52 29.16
CA LYS A 291 50.64 -12.59 29.08
C LYS A 291 51.88 -12.27 29.94
N VAL A 292 51.93 -11.09 30.57
CA VAL A 292 53.01 -10.72 31.49
C VAL A 292 52.48 -10.82 32.92
N LYS A 293 52.64 -12.03 33.46
CA LYS A 293 52.40 -12.50 34.83
C LYS A 293 50.96 -12.54 35.31
#